data_AF-A0A7S3B9S3-F1
#
_entry.id   AF-A0A7S3B9S3-F1
#
_cell.length_a   1.000
_cell.length_b   1.000
_cell.length_c   1.000
_cell.angle_alpha   90.00
_cell.angle_beta   90.00
_cell.angle_gamma   90.00
#
_symmetry.space_group_name_H-M   'P 1'
#
loop_
_entity.id
_entity.type
_entity.pdbx_description
1 polymer ?
#
loop_
_entity_poly.entity_id
_entity_poly.type
_entity_poly.pdbx_seq_one_letter_code
_entity_poly.pdbx_strand_id
1 'polypeptide(L)'
;RLMVLRRWALPLMWAHSVHSSAPKPPSLRLFSQNPLFASARLSPPDGQRHYLFSVMRAREGDRVALFNGIDGEWEAEIVRLNRKGCEFAVRGCLRPQPAPAPAPTLLFGVLKGARLP
;
A
#
# COMPACT_ATOMS: atom_id res chain seq x y z
N ARG A 1 -4.30 -37.10 58.03
CA ARG A 1 -3.67 -35.76 57.87
C ARG A 1 -3.19 -35.68 56.41
N LEU A 2 -4.08 -35.28 55.51
CA LEU A 2 -3.97 -34.07 54.66
C LEU A 2 -2.79 -34.14 53.66
N MET A 3 -3.07 -34.41 52.37
CA MET A 3 -3.10 -33.42 51.26
C MET A 3 -1.68 -33.00 50.81
N VAL A 4 -1.25 -32.96 49.55
CA VAL A 4 -1.91 -32.97 48.23
C VAL A 4 -0.82 -33.26 47.19
N LEU A 5 -1.03 -34.29 46.35
CA LEU A 5 -0.32 -34.42 45.07
C LEU A 5 -0.93 -33.42 44.09
N ARG A 6 -0.15 -32.40 43.69
CA ARG A 6 -0.53 -31.49 42.60
C ARG A 6 -0.22 -32.12 41.24
N ARG A 7 -1.21 -32.88 40.77
CA ARG A 7 -1.77 -32.91 39.41
C ARG A 7 -1.11 -31.96 38.41
N TRP A 8 -0.37 -32.51 37.45
CA TRP A 8 -0.29 -32.00 36.08
C TRP A 8 -0.26 -33.19 35.13
N ALA A 9 -1.40 -33.39 34.46
CA ALA A 9 -1.57 -34.29 33.34
C ALA A 9 -1.97 -33.43 32.13
N LEU A 10 -1.58 -33.91 30.94
CA LEU A 10 -2.01 -33.53 29.58
C LEU A 10 -1.10 -32.51 28.85
N PRO A 11 -1.04 -32.55 27.50
CA PRO A 11 -0.11 -33.41 26.75
C PRO A 11 0.57 -32.64 25.60
N LEU A 12 1.41 -33.36 24.85
CA LEU A 12 1.88 -33.02 23.50
C LEU A 12 0.77 -32.40 22.63
N MET A 13 0.79 -31.10 22.39
CA MET A 13 0.18 -30.43 21.25
C MET A 13 0.82 -29.04 21.14
N TRP A 14 1.90 -28.92 20.37
CA TRP A 14 2.28 -27.64 19.81
C TRP A 14 1.12 -27.19 18.92
N ALA A 15 0.26 -26.33 19.46
CA ALA A 15 -0.74 -25.63 18.67
C ALA A 15 0.03 -24.89 17.57
N HIS A 16 -0.18 -25.30 16.32
CA HIS A 16 0.35 -24.60 15.17
C HIS A 16 -0.12 -23.16 15.29
N SER A 17 0.81 -22.24 15.57
CA SER A 17 0.53 -20.82 15.56
C SER A 17 0.20 -20.46 14.11
N VAL A 18 -1.09 -20.51 13.77
CA VAL A 18 -1.66 -19.87 12.59
C VAL A 18 -1.41 -18.38 12.79
N HIS A 19 -0.23 -17.93 12.39
CA HIS A 19 0.00 -16.52 12.17
C HIS A 19 -0.96 -16.13 11.05
N SER A 20 -2.09 -15.55 11.40
CA SER A 20 -2.90 -14.79 10.44
C SER A 20 -1.99 -13.74 9.85
N SER A 21 -1.44 -14.03 8.68
CA SER A 21 -0.71 -13.08 7.86
C SER A 21 -1.71 -12.01 7.46
N ALA A 22 -1.74 -10.88 8.15
CA ALA A 22 -2.43 -9.70 7.64
C ALA A 22 -1.98 -9.48 6.18
N PRO A 23 -2.90 -9.18 5.24
CA PRO A 23 -2.54 -9.03 3.85
C PRO A 23 -1.42 -7.98 3.73
N LYS A 24 -0.30 -8.37 3.13
CA LYS A 24 0.83 -7.46 2.91
C LYS A 24 0.37 -6.34 1.97
N PRO A 25 0.57 -5.07 2.32
CA PRO A 25 0.18 -3.98 1.43
C PRO A 25 0.94 -4.08 0.10
N PRO A 26 0.36 -3.53 -0.99
CA PRO A 26 1.01 -3.55 -2.29
C PRO A 26 2.40 -2.91 -2.22
N SER A 27 3.40 -3.54 -2.86
CA SER A 27 4.77 -2.98 -2.92
C SER A 27 4.86 -1.77 -3.87
N LEU A 28 3.98 -1.70 -4.86
CA LEU A 28 3.90 -0.61 -5.82
C LEU A 28 3.03 0.50 -5.26
N ARG A 29 3.60 1.70 -5.12
CA ARG A 29 2.91 2.89 -4.60
C ARG A 29 2.97 4.01 -5.63
N LEU A 30 1.82 4.47 -6.12
CA LEU A 30 1.69 5.44 -7.19
C LEU A 30 0.87 6.66 -6.78
N PHE A 31 1.34 7.84 -7.18
CA PHE A 31 0.59 9.07 -7.02
C PHE A 31 -0.56 9.12 -8.05
N SER A 32 -1.75 9.56 -7.65
CA SER A 32 -2.90 9.81 -8.54
C SER A 32 -3.29 11.27 -8.47
N GLN A 33 -3.61 11.86 -9.62
CA GLN A 33 -4.23 13.20 -9.68
C GLN A 33 -5.76 13.15 -9.53
N ASN A 34 -6.34 11.95 -9.66
CA ASN A 34 -7.79 11.76 -9.57
C ASN A 34 -8.23 11.53 -8.12
N PRO A 35 -9.47 11.91 -7.77
CA PRO A 35 -10.10 11.53 -6.50
C PRO A 35 -10.11 10.01 -6.30
N LEU A 36 -9.90 9.55 -5.06
CA LEU A 36 -9.86 8.14 -4.71
C LEU A 36 -11.06 7.79 -3.82
N PHE A 37 -11.89 6.87 -4.30
CA PHE A 37 -13.04 6.34 -3.57
C PHE A 37 -13.33 4.90 -4.00
N ALA A 38 -14.10 4.18 -3.20
CA ALA A 38 -14.41 2.78 -3.44
C ALA A 38 -15.06 2.59 -4.82
N SER A 39 -14.64 1.55 -5.54
CA SER A 39 -15.15 1.18 -6.86
C SER A 39 -14.88 2.19 -7.99
N ALA A 40 -14.06 3.22 -7.76
CA ALA A 40 -13.62 4.12 -8.83
C ALA A 40 -12.81 3.36 -9.91
N ARG A 41 -12.96 3.78 -11.17
CA ARG A 41 -12.09 3.35 -12.27
C ARG A 41 -11.22 4.49 -12.74
N LEU A 42 -9.92 4.26 -12.82
CA LEU A 42 -8.94 5.30 -13.08
C LEU A 42 -8.01 4.87 -14.22
N SER A 43 -7.82 5.76 -15.18
CA SER A 43 -6.79 5.61 -16.21
C SER A 43 -5.63 6.56 -15.89
N PRO A 44 -4.46 6.07 -15.45
CA PRO A 44 -3.33 6.93 -15.17
C PRO A 44 -2.73 7.51 -16.46
N PRO A 45 -1.99 8.63 -16.36
CA PRO A 45 -1.27 9.20 -17.49
C PRO A 45 -0.20 8.24 -18.04
N ASP A 46 0.16 8.42 -19.32
CA ASP A 46 1.06 7.51 -20.06
C ASP A 46 2.41 7.26 -19.38
N GLY A 47 2.95 8.25 -18.68
CA GLY A 47 4.20 8.11 -17.92
C GLY A 47 4.14 7.00 -16.87
N GLN A 48 3.00 6.86 -16.17
CA GLN A 48 2.81 5.80 -15.17
C GLN A 48 2.60 4.44 -15.82
N ARG A 49 1.93 4.38 -16.98
CA ARG A 49 1.81 3.14 -17.76
C ARG A 49 3.18 2.59 -18.11
N HIS A 50 4.08 3.42 -18.63
CA HIS A 50 5.44 3.00 -18.99
C HIS A 50 6.22 2.50 -17.76
N TYR A 51 6.16 3.24 -16.65
CA TYR A 51 6.79 2.83 -15.40
C TYR A 51 6.28 1.45 -14.93
N LEU A 52 4.96 1.24 -14.90
CA LEU A 52 4.37 -0.03 -14.49
C LEU A 52 4.75 -1.19 -15.43
N PHE A 53 4.58 -1.01 -16.74
CA PHE A 53 4.75 -2.07 -17.71
C PHE A 53 6.24 -2.40 -17.97
N SER A 54 7.06 -1.38 -18.20
CA SER A 54 8.44 -1.57 -18.65
C SER A 54 9.44 -1.65 -17.50
N VAL A 55 9.27 -0.83 -16.46
CA VAL A 55 10.21 -0.77 -15.33
C VAL A 55 9.83 -1.80 -14.27
N MET A 56 8.61 -1.71 -13.75
CA MET A 56 8.15 -2.58 -12.67
C MET A 56 7.70 -3.95 -13.14
N ARG A 57 7.46 -4.13 -14.45
CA ARG A 57 7.01 -5.39 -15.07
C ARG A 57 5.71 -5.92 -14.43
N ALA A 58 4.86 -5.00 -13.99
CA ALA A 58 3.55 -5.31 -13.43
C ALA A 58 2.64 -5.94 -14.50
N ARG A 59 1.61 -6.65 -14.04
CA ARG A 59 0.65 -7.38 -14.87
C ARG A 59 -0.78 -7.03 -14.47
N GLU A 60 -1.71 -7.34 -15.35
CA GLU A 60 -3.13 -7.35 -15.00
C GLU A 60 -3.38 -8.31 -13.83
N GLY A 61 -4.20 -7.90 -12.87
CA GLY A 61 -4.43 -8.59 -11.60
C GLY A 61 -3.49 -8.18 -10.46
N ASP A 62 -2.38 -7.51 -10.74
CA ASP A 62 -1.49 -7.03 -9.68
C ASP A 62 -2.16 -5.94 -8.83
N ARG A 63 -1.77 -5.88 -7.56
CA ARG A 63 -2.21 -4.84 -6.61
C ARG A 63 -1.25 -3.67 -6.63
N VAL A 64 -1.81 -2.46 -6.54
CA VAL A 64 -1.06 -1.21 -6.35
C VAL A 64 -1.71 -0.38 -5.24
N ALA A 65 -0.90 0.44 -4.56
CA ALA A 65 -1.37 1.44 -3.63
C ALA A 65 -1.40 2.80 -4.35
N LEU A 66 -2.59 3.39 -4.47
CA LEU A 66 -2.79 4.74 -5.02
C LEU A 66 -2.92 5.75 -3.89
N PHE A 67 -2.31 6.92 -4.04
CA PHE A 67 -2.48 8.03 -3.09
C PHE A 67 -2.50 9.36 -3.84
N ASN A 68 -3.20 10.37 -3.32
CA ASN A 68 -3.27 11.70 -3.93
C ASN A 68 -2.97 12.85 -2.95
N GLY A 69 -2.63 12.52 -1.69
CA GLY A 69 -2.36 13.50 -0.64
C GLY A 69 -3.61 14.15 -0.03
N ILE A 70 -4.80 13.71 -0.43
CA ILE A 70 -6.10 14.28 0.00
C ILE A 70 -7.00 13.19 0.58
N ASP A 71 -7.22 12.09 -0.16
CA ASP A 71 -8.16 11.02 0.19
C ASP A 71 -7.51 9.86 0.96
N GLY A 72 -6.20 9.96 1.22
CA GLY A 72 -5.40 8.90 1.81
C GLY A 72 -4.82 7.92 0.79
N GLU A 73 -4.57 6.70 1.24
CA GLU A 73 -3.97 5.62 0.45
C GLU A 73 -5.00 4.50 0.23
N TRP A 74 -5.10 4.06 -1.02
CA TRP A 74 -6.13 3.14 -1.48
C TRP A 74 -5.52 1.97 -2.24
N GLU A 75 -6.01 0.77 -2.00
CA GLU A 75 -5.68 -0.40 -2.81
C GLU A 75 -6.44 -0.32 -4.14
N ALA A 76 -5.75 -0.62 -5.24
CA ALA A 76 -6.35 -0.81 -6.54
C ALA A 76 -5.81 -2.07 -7.23
N GLU A 77 -6.61 -2.63 -8.13
CA GLU A 77 -6.21 -3.70 -9.06
C GLU A 77 -5.87 -3.11 -10.41
N ILE A 78 -4.81 -3.61 -11.05
CA ILE A 78 -4.56 -3.35 -12.46
C ILE A 78 -5.53 -4.18 -13.29
N VAL A 79 -6.58 -3.57 -13.83
CA VAL A 79 -7.58 -4.28 -14.66
C VAL A 79 -7.22 -4.27 -16.15
N ARG A 80 -6.36 -3.34 -16.57
CA ARG A 80 -5.75 -3.33 -17.90
C ARG A 80 -4.33 -2.80 -17.80
N LEU A 81 -3.38 -3.47 -18.46
CA LEU A 81 -2.02 -2.96 -18.63
C LEU A 81 -1.39 -3.50 -19.90
N ASN A 82 -1.35 -2.66 -20.93
CA ASN A 82 -0.76 -3.01 -22.22
C ASN A 82 -0.09 -1.79 -22.85
N ARG A 83 0.43 -1.96 -24.08
CA ARG A 83 1.11 -0.88 -24.84
C ARG A 83 0.25 0.37 -25.05
N LYS A 84 -1.07 0.23 -25.07
CA LYS A 84 -2.04 1.27 -25.42
C LYS A 84 -2.70 1.94 -24.22
N GLY A 85 -2.55 1.39 -23.01
CA GLY A 85 -3.16 2.00 -21.84
C GLY A 85 -2.97 1.20 -20.55
N CYS A 86 -3.39 1.85 -19.47
CA CYS A 86 -3.49 1.28 -18.14
C CYS A 86 -4.84 1.68 -17.54
N GLU A 87 -5.47 0.79 -16.79
CA GLU A 87 -6.71 1.07 -16.05
C GLU A 87 -6.63 0.37 -14.70
N PHE A 88 -7.07 1.07 -13.66
CA PHE A 88 -7.17 0.56 -12.30
C PHE A 88 -8.63 0.46 -11.86
N ALA A 89 -8.94 -0.57 -11.08
CA ALA A 89 -10.16 -0.63 -10.28
C ALA A 89 -9.80 -0.40 -8.80
N VAL A 90 -10.25 0.72 -8.24
CA VAL A 90 -10.03 1.07 -6.83
C VAL A 90 -10.91 0.20 -5.95
N ARG A 91 -10.32 -0.36 -4.89
CA ARG A 91 -10.98 -1.29 -3.98
C ARG A 91 -11.36 -0.65 -2.67
N GLY A 92 -10.37 -0.42 -1.81
CA GLY A 92 -10.59 -0.03 -0.42
C GLY A 92 -9.47 0.84 0.11
N CYS A 93 -9.78 1.64 1.11
CA CYS A 93 -8.82 2.50 1.77
C CYS A 93 -7.88 1.66 2.64
N LEU A 94 -6.58 1.72 2.34
CA LEU A 94 -5.52 1.09 3.13
C LEU A 94 -5.13 1.95 4.32
N ARG A 95 -5.12 3.27 4.12
CA ARG A 95 -4.78 4.24 5.16
C ARG A 95 -5.54 5.54 4.92
N PRO A 96 -6.32 6.04 5.90
CA PRO A 96 -6.98 7.34 5.76
C PRO A 96 -5.95 8.47 5.70
N GLN A 97 -6.32 9.60 5.10
CA GLN A 97 -5.49 10.80 5.13
C GLN A 97 -5.26 11.23 6.59
N PRO A 98 -3.99 11.40 7.03
CA PRO A 98 -3.71 11.93 8.36
C PRO A 98 -4.29 13.33 8.52
N ALA A 99 -4.77 13.64 9.73
CA ALA A 99 -5.16 15.01 10.06
C ALA A 99 -3.96 15.96 9.87
N PRO A 100 -4.18 17.19 9.36
CA PRO A 100 -3.13 18.18 9.27
C PRO A 100 -2.48 18.39 10.65
N ALA A 101 -1.16 18.24 10.70
CA ALA A 101 -0.35 18.48 11.89
C ALA A 101 0.63 19.65 11.64
N PRO A 102 1.13 20.32 12.68
CA PRO A 102 2.19 21.32 12.53
C PRO A 102 3.38 20.74 11.75
N ALA A 103 3.71 21.35 10.61
CA ALA A 103 4.75 20.87 9.72
C ALA A 103 6.05 21.68 9.89
N PRO A 104 7.23 21.05 9.76
CA PRO A 104 8.49 21.77 9.74
C PRO A 104 8.58 22.62 8.45
N THR A 105 9.13 23.84 8.58
CA THR A 105 9.47 24.66 7.41
C THR A 105 10.86 24.28 6.89
N LEU A 106 10.94 23.85 5.64
CA LEU A 106 12.22 23.59 4.98
C LEU A 106 12.84 24.91 4.50
N LEU A 107 13.92 25.35 5.15
CA LEU A 107 14.75 26.47 4.71
C LEU A 107 16.04 25.92 4.11
N PHE A 108 16.37 26.29 2.88
CA PHE A 108 17.65 25.95 2.26
C PHE A 108 18.23 27.15 1.49
N GLY A 109 19.54 27.34 1.57
CA GLY A 109 20.26 28.32 0.77
C GLY A 109 20.66 27.70 -0.57
N VAL A 110 20.28 28.35 -1.68
CA VAL A 110 20.69 27.91 -3.01
C VAL A 110 22.19 28.17 -3.17
N LEU A 111 22.99 27.11 -3.25
CA LEU A 111 24.42 27.21 -3.51
C LEU A 111 24.68 27.25 -5.02
N LYS A 112 25.70 28.00 -5.45
CA LYS A 112 26.11 28.04 -6.85
C LYS A 112 26.48 26.62 -7.33
N GLY A 113 25.68 26.09 -8.26
CA GLY A 113 25.85 24.74 -8.82
C GLY A 113 25.07 23.63 -8.12
N ALA A 114 24.33 23.93 -7.04
CA ALA A 114 23.43 22.95 -6.43
C ALA A 114 22.23 22.70 -7.34
N ARG A 115 21.90 21.43 -7.55
CA ARG A 115 20.60 21.02 -8.11
C ARG A 115 19.62 20.92 -6.95
N LEU A 116 18.48 21.60 -7.09
CA LEU A 116 17.37 21.48 -6.17
C LEU A 116 16.78 20.06 -6.27
N PRO A 117 16.35 19.47 -5.14
CA PRO A 117 15.58 18.23 -5.14
C PRO A 117 14.20 18.41 -5.80
#